data_AF-D0MYP6-F1
#
_entry.id   AF-D0MYP6-F1
#
_cell.length_a   1.000
_cell.length_b   1.000
_cell.length_c   1.000
_cell.angle_alpha   90.00
_cell.angle_beta   90.00
_cell.angle_gamma   90.00
#
_symmetry.space_group_name_H-M   'P 1'
#
loop_
_entity.id
_entity.type
_entity.pdbx_description
1 polymer ?
#
loop_
_entity_poly.entity_id
_entity_poly.type
_entity_poly.pdbx_seq_one_letter_code
_entity_poly.pdbx_strand_id
1 'polypeptide(L)'
;MRMRLRAPDEPEAESNYDFGDDNASAPSTPERSLQLQPLDVRSPEYIEERLENLKRRPKWVDFLDQYVQDHSDSDSENGDWEGNSTIDSPGFIRSTLWSLSVVAFAPLLILCSPCLRNKSYGFWPLECRSMNELFGCAVANMIFIIFGLVLLYWTICRDLPDIFKVDNTLVKLNVQIDEMQRAAETCHAALLQWERTVAQELCMPVGIDIALLLLNTWLLLHYHRRWARYLMALMAVMFVVDVPAQLYDATFPAPEIHKIDPTFALLDEELLVALDGKNLKPGGSVGWVAYWGCATTSSVDACEKQFVSTFEAGNVAVTFKSLDHFIPCYRDPPNPLKAQDYQAFPVGHDQVYRLYLLLKSKEMNYR
;
A
#
# COMPACT_ATOMS: atom_id res chain seq x y z
N MET A 1 -39.02 11.16 10.20
CA MET A 1 -38.82 12.60 10.47
C MET A 1 -39.19 13.37 9.21
N ARG A 2 -40.11 14.34 9.30
CA ARG A 2 -40.65 15.09 8.15
C ARG A 2 -40.03 16.48 8.16
N MET A 3 -39.08 16.75 7.26
CA MET A 3 -38.45 18.07 7.12
C MET A 3 -39.48 19.07 6.56
N ARG A 4 -39.77 20.13 7.33
CA ARG A 4 -40.49 21.30 6.85
C ARG A 4 -39.46 22.26 6.26
N LEU A 5 -39.55 22.52 4.96
CA LEU A 5 -38.81 23.59 4.30
C LEU A 5 -39.39 24.95 4.72
N ARG A 6 -38.56 25.80 5.32
CA ARG A 6 -38.87 27.20 5.64
C ARG A 6 -38.53 28.06 4.40
N ALA A 7 -39.39 29.02 4.07
CA ALA A 7 -39.10 30.04 3.07
C ALA A 7 -38.16 31.12 3.67
N PRO A 8 -37.30 31.77 2.87
CA PRO A 8 -36.44 32.85 3.32
C PRO A 8 -37.22 34.17 3.40
N ASP A 9 -36.86 34.98 4.39
CA ASP A 9 -37.02 36.43 4.57
C ASP A 9 -37.71 36.83 5.88
N GLU A 10 -36.92 36.85 6.96
CA GLU A 10 -37.05 37.85 8.03
C GLU A 10 -35.65 38.41 8.31
N PRO A 11 -35.45 39.74 8.37
CA PRO A 11 -34.20 40.32 8.82
C PRO A 11 -33.97 39.96 10.29
N GLU A 12 -32.74 39.53 10.57
CA GLU A 12 -32.28 39.10 11.88
C GLU A 12 -32.55 40.18 12.94
N ALA A 13 -33.40 39.86 13.92
CA ALA A 13 -33.43 40.58 15.18
C ALA A 13 -32.15 40.22 15.93
N GLU A 14 -31.25 41.19 16.00
CA GLU A 14 -29.95 41.09 16.66
C GLU A 14 -30.06 40.56 18.09
N SER A 15 -29.11 39.69 18.40
CA SER A 15 -28.83 39.11 19.70
C SER A 15 -28.63 40.17 20.78
N ASN A 16 -29.48 40.13 21.80
CA ASN A 16 -29.28 40.87 23.04
C ASN A 16 -28.29 40.12 23.94
N TYR A 17 -27.02 40.52 23.91
CA TYR A 17 -26.07 40.41 25.01
C TYR A 17 -25.07 41.55 24.84
N ASP A 18 -25.15 42.59 25.66
CA ASP A 18 -23.91 43.20 26.14
C ASP A 18 -24.03 43.78 27.55
N PHE A 19 -22.89 43.67 28.22
CA PHE A 19 -22.56 43.93 29.59
C PHE A 19 -22.04 45.38 29.70
N GLY A 20 -22.47 46.09 30.73
CA GLY A 20 -21.89 47.29 31.38
C GLY A 20 -20.92 48.24 30.66
N ASP A 21 -21.31 49.53 30.69
CA ASP A 21 -20.52 50.75 30.98
C ASP A 21 -19.29 51.09 30.12
N ASP A 22 -19.30 52.20 29.38
CA ASP A 22 -19.12 53.57 29.89
C ASP A 22 -18.92 54.60 28.74
N ASN A 23 -19.56 55.76 28.89
CA ASN A 23 -19.21 57.09 28.34
C ASN A 23 -18.69 57.26 26.89
N ALA A 24 -19.54 57.83 26.02
CA ALA A 24 -19.43 59.22 25.53
C ALA A 24 -20.04 59.43 24.13
N SER A 25 -20.87 60.47 24.02
CA SER A 25 -21.20 61.23 22.79
C SER A 25 -21.90 60.50 21.63
N ALA A 26 -23.23 60.46 21.70
CA ALA A 26 -24.12 60.21 20.56
C ALA A 26 -24.33 61.49 19.71
N PRO A 27 -24.34 61.41 18.37
CA PRO A 27 -25.07 62.33 17.51
C PRO A 27 -26.50 61.82 17.28
N SER A 28 -27.46 62.68 17.56
CA SER A 28 -28.91 62.49 17.44
C SER A 28 -29.36 61.88 16.09
N THR A 29 -29.99 60.72 16.13
CA THR A 29 -30.84 60.21 15.05
C THR A 29 -32.30 60.58 15.33
N PRO A 30 -33.07 61.04 14.32
CA PRO A 30 -34.43 61.52 14.53
C PRO A 30 -35.39 60.35 14.76
N GLU A 31 -36.17 60.45 15.83
CA GLU A 31 -37.36 59.64 16.08
C GLU A 31 -38.32 59.75 14.89
N ARG A 32 -38.41 58.68 14.09
CA ARG A 32 -39.50 58.49 13.14
C ARG A 32 -40.13 57.13 13.40
N SER A 33 -40.90 57.09 14.48
CA SER A 33 -41.92 56.10 14.75
C SER A 33 -43.00 56.16 13.65
N LEU A 34 -42.68 55.58 12.49
CA LEU A 34 -43.70 55.19 11.51
C LEU A 34 -44.45 54.00 12.11
N GLN A 35 -45.55 54.31 12.81
CA GLN A 35 -46.63 53.35 13.01
C GLN A 35 -47.02 52.80 11.64
N LEU A 36 -46.60 51.57 11.35
CA LEU A 36 -47.11 50.82 10.21
C LEU A 36 -48.62 50.70 10.38
N GLN A 37 -49.36 51.25 9.41
CA GLN A 37 -50.80 51.07 9.37
C GLN A 37 -51.12 49.57 9.37
N PRO A 38 -52.16 49.11 10.10
CA PRO A 38 -52.57 47.71 10.07
C PRO A 38 -52.84 47.32 8.62
N LEU A 39 -52.06 46.41 8.05
CA LEU A 39 -52.31 45.92 6.69
C LEU A 39 -53.68 45.25 6.67
N ASP A 40 -54.64 45.89 6.00
CA ASP A 40 -55.94 45.30 5.74
C ASP A 40 -55.80 44.25 4.63
N VAL A 41 -55.58 43.01 5.05
CA VAL A 41 -55.40 41.83 4.20
C VAL A 41 -56.64 41.53 3.35
N ARG A 42 -57.77 42.22 3.59
CA ARG A 42 -59.02 42.08 2.81
C ARG A 42 -59.24 43.16 1.77
N SER A 43 -58.37 44.16 1.69
CA SER A 43 -58.50 45.21 0.66
C SER A 43 -58.30 44.60 -0.74
N PRO A 44 -59.20 44.87 -1.71
CA PRO A 44 -59.10 44.32 -3.07
C PRO A 44 -57.79 44.70 -3.76
N GLU A 45 -57.32 45.92 -3.49
CA GLU A 45 -56.09 46.50 -4.06
C GLU A 45 -54.83 45.74 -3.60
N TYR A 46 -54.78 45.34 -2.32
CA TYR A 46 -53.66 44.54 -1.80
C TYR A 46 -53.67 43.10 -2.34
N ILE A 47 -54.86 42.55 -2.62
CA ILE A 47 -55.00 41.23 -3.23
C ILE A 47 -54.53 41.25 -4.69
N GLU A 48 -54.85 42.31 -5.45
CA GLU A 48 -54.38 42.49 -6.82
C GLU A 48 -52.87 42.70 -6.89
N GLU A 49 -52.30 43.52 -6.00
CA GLU A 49 -50.84 43.74 -5.94
C GLU A 49 -50.07 42.45 -5.57
N ARG A 50 -50.63 41.63 -4.67
CA ARG A 50 -50.09 40.30 -4.37
C ARG A 50 -50.21 39.33 -5.54
N LEU A 51 -51.31 39.38 -6.29
CA LEU A 51 -51.51 38.56 -7.50
C LEU A 51 -50.53 38.95 -8.61
N GLU A 52 -50.28 40.25 -8.80
CA GLU A 52 -49.28 40.72 -9.76
C GLU A 52 -47.86 40.34 -9.34
N ASN A 53 -47.52 40.45 -8.06
CA ASN A 53 -46.22 40.00 -7.55
C ASN A 53 -46.05 38.48 -7.63
N LEU A 54 -47.12 37.70 -7.43
CA LEU A 54 -47.09 36.25 -7.67
C LEU A 54 -46.91 35.92 -9.16
N LYS A 55 -47.43 36.75 -10.06
CA LYS A 55 -47.27 36.60 -11.51
C LYS A 55 -45.86 36.99 -12.00
N ARG A 56 -45.17 37.86 -11.26
CA ARG A 56 -43.77 38.25 -11.49
C ARG A 56 -42.74 37.31 -10.86
N ARG A 57 -43.16 36.32 -10.05
CA ARG A 57 -42.22 35.32 -9.57
C ARG A 57 -41.66 34.52 -10.76
N PRO A 58 -40.34 34.28 -10.83
CA PRO A 58 -39.75 33.45 -11.86
C PRO A 58 -40.49 32.11 -11.88
N LYS A 59 -40.69 31.54 -13.08
CA LYS A 59 -41.37 30.25 -13.16
C LYS A 59 -40.60 29.28 -12.27
N TRP A 60 -41.31 28.42 -11.57
CA TRP A 60 -40.68 27.44 -10.67
C TRP A 60 -39.61 26.61 -11.40
N VAL A 61 -39.78 26.45 -12.71
CA VAL A 61 -38.81 25.86 -13.64
C VAL A 61 -37.52 26.68 -13.73
N ASP A 62 -37.59 28.01 -13.91
CA ASP A 62 -36.41 28.87 -13.99
C ASP A 62 -35.64 28.89 -12.66
N PHE A 63 -36.36 28.86 -11.53
CA PHE A 63 -35.75 28.75 -10.20
C PHE A 63 -35.10 27.38 -9.97
N LEU A 64 -35.75 26.29 -10.40
CA LEU A 64 -35.17 24.95 -10.36
C LEU A 64 -33.93 24.85 -11.26
N ASP A 65 -33.99 25.36 -12.48
CA ASP A 65 -32.86 25.36 -13.41
C ASP A 65 -31.69 26.13 -12.81
N GLN A 66 -31.94 27.30 -12.23
CA GLN A 66 -30.90 28.07 -11.56
C GLN A 66 -30.38 27.37 -10.29
N TYR A 67 -31.26 26.74 -9.51
CA TYR A 67 -30.86 25.97 -8.32
C TYR A 67 -30.05 24.73 -8.68
N VAL A 68 -30.42 23.99 -9.73
CA VAL A 68 -29.69 22.83 -10.27
C VAL A 68 -28.37 23.26 -10.91
N GLN A 69 -28.30 24.46 -11.49
CA GLN A 69 -27.07 25.00 -12.05
C GLN A 69 -26.10 25.48 -10.96
N ASP A 70 -26.62 26.09 -9.89
CA ASP A 70 -25.83 26.56 -8.75
C ASP A 70 -25.44 25.43 -7.79
N HIS A 71 -26.28 24.40 -7.68
CA HIS A 71 -26.07 23.17 -6.91
C HIS A 71 -25.96 21.96 -7.85
N SER A 72 -25.23 22.11 -8.96
CA SER A 72 -24.84 20.96 -9.77
C SER A 72 -23.86 20.15 -8.93
N ASP A 73 -24.41 19.18 -8.20
CA ASP A 73 -23.73 18.44 -7.14
C ASP A 73 -22.29 18.10 -7.52
N SER A 74 -21.34 18.50 -6.67
CA SER A 74 -19.98 17.97 -6.63
C SER A 74 -19.94 16.47 -6.26
N ASP A 75 -21.11 15.83 -6.16
CA ASP A 75 -21.33 14.41 -5.88
C ASP A 75 -22.01 13.71 -7.07
N SER A 76 -21.50 13.88 -8.29
CA SER A 76 -21.83 12.98 -9.41
C SER A 76 -21.08 11.64 -9.26
N GLU A 77 -21.40 10.91 -8.20
CA GLU A 77 -21.26 9.46 -8.13
C GLU A 77 -22.56 8.84 -8.67
N ASN A 78 -22.53 8.35 -9.92
CA ASN A 78 -23.14 7.09 -10.38
C ASN A 78 -23.39 7.14 -11.89
N GLY A 79 -22.82 6.17 -12.61
CA GLY A 79 -23.24 5.85 -13.98
C GLY A 79 -22.12 5.70 -15.01
N ASP A 80 -21.06 4.98 -14.67
CA ASP A 80 -20.10 4.42 -15.62
C ASP A 80 -20.76 3.34 -16.51
N TRP A 81 -21.83 3.64 -17.26
CA TRP A 81 -22.29 2.76 -18.34
C TRP A 81 -22.95 3.59 -19.45
N GLU A 82 -22.26 3.65 -20.59
CA GLU A 82 -22.71 4.13 -21.91
C GLU A 82 -23.05 5.62 -22.05
N GLY A 83 -22.11 6.37 -22.65
CA GLY A 83 -22.39 7.74 -23.07
C GLY A 83 -21.17 8.44 -23.64
N ASN A 84 -20.78 8.01 -24.84
CA ASN A 84 -19.81 8.60 -25.75
C ASN A 84 -19.65 10.14 -25.59
N SER A 85 -18.77 10.57 -24.70
CA SER A 85 -18.18 11.91 -24.70
C SER A 85 -16.73 11.76 -24.27
N THR A 86 -15.87 11.62 -25.28
CA THR A 86 -14.45 11.91 -25.20
C THR A 86 -14.28 13.40 -24.88
N ILE A 87 -14.62 13.81 -23.66
CA ILE A 87 -14.00 14.99 -23.07
C ILE A 87 -12.65 14.46 -22.62
N ASP A 88 -11.63 14.77 -23.43
CA ASP A 88 -10.24 14.45 -23.17
C ASP A 88 -9.86 14.95 -21.77
N SER A 89 -10.03 14.08 -20.78
CA SER A 89 -9.43 14.28 -19.47
C SER A 89 -7.95 14.61 -19.71
N PRO A 90 -7.42 15.71 -19.16
CA PRO A 90 -6.06 16.14 -19.45
C PRO A 90 -5.12 14.97 -19.22
N GLY A 91 -4.51 14.46 -20.30
CA GLY A 91 -3.67 13.27 -20.25
C GLY A 91 -2.57 13.39 -19.20
N PHE A 92 -2.05 12.25 -18.73
CA PHE A 92 -1.04 12.17 -17.66
C PHE A 92 0.02 13.29 -17.75
N ILE A 93 0.66 13.43 -18.90
CA ILE A 93 1.71 14.44 -19.16
C ILE A 93 1.19 15.87 -18.91
N ARG A 94 0.00 16.20 -19.41
CA ARG A 94 -0.61 17.52 -19.23
C ARG A 94 -0.92 17.76 -17.75
N SER A 95 -1.54 16.78 -17.09
CA SER A 95 -1.87 16.88 -15.66
C SER A 95 -0.63 17.07 -14.78
N THR A 96 0.42 16.27 -15.03
CA THR A 96 1.67 16.34 -14.29
C THR A 96 2.43 17.64 -14.54
N LEU A 97 2.54 18.08 -15.80
CA LEU A 97 3.20 19.35 -16.14
C LEU A 97 2.50 20.55 -15.51
N TRP A 98 1.17 20.61 -15.58
CA TRP A 98 0.41 21.69 -14.96
C TRP A 98 0.48 21.65 -13.44
N SER A 99 0.38 20.48 -12.81
CA SER A 99 0.50 20.34 -11.36
C SER A 99 1.88 20.80 -10.87
N LEU A 100 2.96 20.38 -11.56
CA LEU A 100 4.33 20.75 -11.23
C LEU A 100 4.57 22.25 -11.45
N SER A 101 4.04 22.81 -12.54
CA SER A 101 4.13 24.25 -12.83
C SER A 101 3.39 25.08 -11.78
N VAL A 102 2.18 24.67 -11.39
CA VAL A 102 1.40 25.37 -10.35
C VAL A 102 2.12 25.36 -9.01
N VAL A 103 2.70 24.22 -8.61
CA VAL A 103 3.45 24.13 -7.35
C VAL A 103 4.76 24.94 -7.41
N ALA A 104 5.51 24.86 -8.50
CA ALA A 104 6.75 25.61 -8.68
C ALA A 104 6.54 27.13 -8.70
N PHE A 105 5.47 27.58 -9.36
CA PHE A 105 5.12 29.01 -9.46
C PHE A 105 4.14 29.47 -8.38
N ALA A 106 3.83 28.64 -7.38
CA ALA A 106 2.88 28.99 -6.31
C ALA A 106 3.21 30.33 -5.62
N PRO A 107 4.48 30.65 -5.27
CA PRO A 107 4.80 31.94 -4.65
C PRO A 107 4.47 33.14 -5.56
N LEU A 108 4.72 33.01 -6.87
CA LEU A 108 4.40 34.05 -7.85
C LEU A 108 2.89 34.14 -8.10
N LEU A 109 2.18 33.02 -8.12
CA LEU A 109 0.73 32.98 -8.27
C LEU A 109 0.02 33.63 -7.07
N ILE A 110 0.53 33.43 -5.84
CA ILE A 110 0.03 34.09 -4.64
C ILE A 110 0.24 35.61 -4.72
N LEU A 111 1.40 36.07 -5.18
CA LEU A 111 1.69 37.50 -5.38
C LEU A 111 0.81 38.12 -6.48
N CYS A 112 0.50 37.37 -7.54
CA CYS A 112 -0.34 37.81 -8.67
C CYS A 112 -1.85 37.57 -8.44
N SER A 113 -2.24 36.90 -7.36
CA SER A 113 -3.63 36.62 -6.96
C SER A 113 -4.57 37.82 -7.09
N PRO A 114 -4.26 39.02 -6.55
CA PRO A 114 -5.17 40.17 -6.65
C PRO A 114 -5.39 40.64 -8.09
N CYS A 115 -4.41 40.47 -8.98
CA CYS A 115 -4.53 40.83 -10.40
C CYS A 115 -5.35 39.80 -11.20
N LEU A 116 -5.43 38.55 -10.72
CA LEU A 116 -6.08 37.44 -11.42
C LEU A 116 -7.54 37.20 -10.96
N ARG A 117 -7.96 37.82 -9.85
CA ARG A 117 -9.28 37.66 -9.24
C ARG A 117 -10.46 38.05 -10.14
N ASN A 118 -10.25 38.91 -11.14
CA ASN A 118 -11.32 39.39 -12.03
C ASN A 118 -11.50 38.58 -13.33
N LYS A 119 -10.73 37.51 -13.55
CA LYS A 119 -10.88 36.68 -14.75
C LYS A 119 -11.96 35.61 -14.54
N SER A 120 -12.90 35.55 -15.48
CA SER A 120 -14.08 34.68 -15.49
C SER A 120 -13.74 33.17 -15.59
N TYR A 121 -14.76 32.35 -15.32
CA TYR A 121 -14.80 30.88 -15.45
C TYR A 121 -14.06 30.35 -16.69
N GLY A 122 -13.26 29.30 -16.51
CA GLY A 122 -12.54 28.61 -17.60
C GLY A 122 -11.12 29.11 -17.87
N PHE A 123 -10.62 30.11 -17.13
CA PHE A 123 -9.24 30.58 -17.26
C PHE A 123 -8.20 29.62 -16.65
N TRP A 124 -8.58 28.87 -15.61
CA TRP A 124 -7.64 28.06 -14.84
C TRP A 124 -7.41 26.69 -15.49
N PRO A 125 -6.16 26.21 -15.59
CA PRO A 125 -5.86 24.87 -16.07
C PRO A 125 -6.49 23.82 -15.14
N LEU A 126 -6.66 22.57 -15.61
CA LEU A 126 -7.28 21.47 -14.85
C LEU A 126 -8.77 21.63 -14.52
N GLU A 127 -9.48 22.52 -15.23
CA GLU A 127 -10.94 22.73 -15.09
C GLU A 127 -11.39 23.20 -13.69
N CYS A 128 -10.48 23.78 -12.90
CA CYS A 128 -10.80 24.27 -11.55
C CYS A 128 -11.58 25.60 -11.60
N ARG A 129 -12.56 25.78 -10.69
CA ARG A 129 -13.38 26.99 -10.58
C ARG A 129 -12.67 28.13 -9.84
N SER A 130 -11.73 27.81 -8.96
CA SER A 130 -11.00 28.80 -8.15
C SER A 130 -9.50 28.54 -8.07
N MET A 131 -8.71 29.57 -7.72
CA MET A 131 -7.26 29.45 -7.48
C MET A 131 -6.96 28.50 -6.30
N ASN A 132 -7.79 28.51 -5.26
CA ASN A 132 -7.64 27.62 -4.09
C ASN A 132 -7.86 26.16 -4.49
N GLU A 133 -8.87 25.90 -5.33
CA GLU A 133 -9.15 24.56 -5.86
C GLU A 133 -8.04 24.09 -6.80
N LEU A 134 -7.49 24.98 -7.64
CA LEU A 134 -6.34 24.67 -8.48
C LEU A 134 -5.13 24.26 -7.65
N PHE A 135 -4.80 25.03 -6.61
CA PHE A 135 -3.69 24.71 -5.72
C PHE A 135 -3.93 23.41 -4.96
N GLY A 136 -5.13 23.20 -4.42
CA GLY A 136 -5.51 21.96 -3.76
C GLY A 136 -5.40 20.74 -4.69
N CYS A 137 -5.88 20.86 -5.93
CA CYS A 137 -5.79 19.81 -6.95
C CYS A 137 -4.33 19.51 -7.34
N ALA A 138 -3.52 20.56 -7.55
CA ALA A 138 -2.10 20.41 -7.89
C ALA A 138 -1.29 19.76 -6.74
N VAL A 139 -1.52 20.20 -5.49
CA VAL A 139 -0.87 19.61 -4.31
C VAL A 139 -1.29 18.15 -4.12
N ALA A 140 -2.59 17.85 -4.21
CA ALA A 140 -3.08 16.48 -4.13
C ALA A 140 -2.45 15.59 -5.21
N ASN A 141 -2.39 16.07 -6.46
CA ASN A 141 -1.73 15.37 -7.56
C ASN A 141 -0.25 15.08 -7.27
N MET A 142 0.50 16.05 -6.76
CA MET A 142 1.91 15.86 -6.37
C MET A 142 2.08 14.86 -5.23
N ILE A 143 1.21 14.91 -4.22
CA ILE A 143 1.21 13.93 -3.12
C ILE A 143 1.01 12.51 -3.68
N PHE A 144 0.04 12.31 -4.57
CA PHE A 144 -0.21 10.99 -5.17
C PHE A 144 0.91 10.52 -6.10
N ILE A 145 1.60 11.42 -6.80
CA ILE A 145 2.79 11.08 -7.58
C ILE A 145 3.90 10.59 -6.64
N ILE A 146 4.22 11.36 -5.60
CA ILE A 146 5.25 10.98 -4.61
C ILE A 146 4.88 9.66 -3.95
N PHE A 147 3.63 9.51 -3.54
CA PHE A 147 3.11 8.29 -2.94
C PHE A 147 3.24 7.08 -3.87
N GLY A 148 2.87 7.21 -5.15
CA GLY A 148 3.03 6.13 -6.12
C GLY A 148 4.49 5.80 -6.42
N LEU A 149 5.40 6.78 -6.40
CA LEU A 149 6.84 6.53 -6.50
C LEU A 149 7.39 5.79 -5.27
N VAL A 150 6.93 6.15 -4.07
CA VAL A 150 7.26 5.42 -2.83
C VAL A 150 6.73 3.99 -2.90
N LEU A 151 5.51 3.79 -3.41
CA LEU A 151 4.96 2.45 -3.63
C LEU A 151 5.78 1.63 -4.62
N LEU A 152 6.21 2.23 -5.74
CA LEU A 152 7.11 1.56 -6.69
C LEU A 152 8.44 1.19 -6.03
N TYR A 153 9.05 2.11 -5.28
CA TYR A 153 10.26 1.79 -4.53
C TYR A 153 10.04 0.64 -3.54
N TRP A 154 8.93 0.67 -2.79
CA TRP A 154 8.56 -0.39 -1.86
C TRP A 154 8.35 -1.73 -2.58
N THR A 155 7.74 -1.74 -3.78
CA THR A 155 7.58 -2.97 -4.56
C THR A 155 8.91 -3.59 -4.97
N ILE A 156 9.93 -2.78 -5.28
CA ILE A 156 11.25 -3.24 -5.72
C ILE A 156 12.12 -3.64 -4.52
N CYS A 157 12.21 -2.77 -3.51
CA CYS A 157 13.16 -2.92 -2.40
C CYS A 157 12.58 -3.62 -1.18
N ARG A 158 11.25 -3.84 -1.14
CA ARG A 158 10.48 -4.34 0.03
C ARG A 158 10.67 -3.55 1.33
N ASP A 159 11.28 -2.37 1.23
CA ASP A 159 11.58 -1.47 2.33
C ASP A 159 11.11 -0.05 1.99
N LEU A 160 10.85 0.76 3.02
CA LEU A 160 10.55 2.18 2.87
C LEU A 160 11.81 2.98 2.51
N PRO A 161 11.71 3.99 1.63
CA PRO A 161 12.85 4.82 1.27
C PRO A 161 13.24 5.75 2.41
N ASP A 162 14.53 5.79 2.74
CA ASP A 162 15.09 6.77 3.67
C ASP A 162 15.17 8.15 2.99
N ILE A 163 14.18 9.01 3.24
CA ILE A 163 14.04 10.34 2.62
C ILE A 163 15.29 11.23 2.84
N PHE A 164 16.02 10.99 3.94
CA PHE A 164 17.21 11.76 4.30
C PHE A 164 18.52 11.25 3.68
N LYS A 165 18.55 10.05 3.10
CA LYS A 165 19.76 9.40 2.56
C LYS A 165 19.58 8.94 1.12
N VAL A 166 19.33 9.90 0.23
CA VAL A 166 18.98 9.66 -1.18
C VAL A 166 20.04 8.82 -1.91
N ASP A 167 21.33 9.07 -1.68
CA ASP A 167 22.42 8.31 -2.34
C ASP A 167 22.36 6.81 -2.00
N ASN A 168 22.12 6.48 -0.73
CA ASN A 168 22.00 5.08 -0.31
C ASN A 168 20.75 4.43 -0.91
N THR A 169 19.63 5.16 -0.99
CA THR A 169 18.40 4.64 -1.60
C THR A 169 18.58 4.34 -3.09
N LEU A 170 19.31 5.19 -3.82
CA LEU A 170 19.61 4.99 -5.24
C LEU A 170 20.54 3.80 -5.46
N VAL A 171 21.59 3.66 -4.64
CA VAL A 171 22.50 2.51 -4.70
C VAL A 171 21.73 1.22 -4.43
N LYS A 172 20.90 1.18 -3.38
CA LYS A 172 20.09 0.02 -3.04
C LYS A 172 19.10 -0.35 -4.15
N LEU A 173 18.42 0.65 -4.71
CA LEU A 173 17.51 0.46 -5.84
C LEU A 173 18.24 -0.15 -7.04
N ASN A 174 19.43 0.36 -7.38
CA ASN A 174 20.21 -0.15 -8.51
C ASN A 174 20.66 -1.61 -8.30
N VAL A 175 21.07 -1.97 -7.07
CA VAL A 175 21.42 -3.35 -6.72
C VAL A 175 20.21 -4.28 -6.85
N GLN A 176 19.05 -3.87 -6.34
CA GLN A 176 17.83 -4.69 -6.41
C GLN A 176 17.32 -4.86 -7.84
N ILE A 177 17.40 -3.83 -8.68
CA ILE A 177 17.05 -3.93 -10.10
C ILE A 177 17.98 -4.90 -10.84
N ASP A 178 19.28 -4.84 -10.57
CA ASP A 178 20.28 -5.74 -11.16
C ASP A 178 20.05 -7.20 -10.71
N GLU A 179 19.70 -7.43 -9.45
CA GLU A 179 19.28 -8.74 -8.94
C GLU A 179 18.01 -9.26 -9.63
N MET A 180 16.96 -8.44 -9.73
CA MET A 180 15.73 -8.78 -10.44
C MET A 180 15.97 -9.08 -11.92
N GLN A 181 16.87 -8.35 -12.57
CA GLN A 181 17.21 -8.57 -13.97
C GLN A 181 17.96 -9.90 -14.17
N ARG A 182 18.96 -10.19 -13.33
CA ARG A 182 19.64 -11.50 -13.34
C ARG A 182 18.66 -12.65 -13.11
N ALA A 183 17.75 -12.47 -12.17
CA ALA A 183 16.69 -13.43 -11.89
C ALA A 183 15.78 -13.68 -13.09
N ALA A 184 15.35 -12.62 -13.78
CA ALA A 184 14.57 -12.73 -15.00
C ALA A 184 15.34 -13.46 -16.10
N GLU A 185 16.64 -13.19 -16.27
CA GLU A 185 17.51 -13.88 -17.23
C GLU A 185 17.66 -15.38 -16.91
N THR A 186 17.87 -15.72 -15.64
CA THR A 186 17.95 -17.14 -15.20
C THR A 186 16.63 -17.87 -15.38
N CYS A 187 15.50 -17.24 -15.06
CA CYS A 187 14.16 -17.75 -15.33
C CYS A 187 13.94 -17.96 -16.83
N HIS A 188 14.33 -16.99 -17.67
CA HIS A 188 14.20 -17.09 -19.12
C HIS A 188 15.03 -18.27 -19.68
N ALA A 189 16.25 -18.44 -19.20
CA ALA A 189 17.10 -19.57 -19.58
C ALA A 189 16.48 -20.93 -19.15
N ALA A 190 15.92 -21.02 -17.94
CA ALA A 190 15.25 -22.23 -17.45
C ALA A 190 13.99 -22.57 -18.27
N LEU A 191 13.21 -21.55 -18.66
CA LEU A 191 12.05 -21.74 -19.55
C LEU A 191 12.43 -22.32 -20.91
N LEU A 192 13.57 -21.87 -21.47
CA LEU A 192 14.08 -22.38 -22.74
C LEU A 192 14.56 -23.85 -22.64
N GLN A 193 15.04 -24.29 -21.48
CA GLN A 193 15.45 -25.67 -21.23
C GLN A 193 14.26 -26.64 -21.03
N TRP A 194 13.02 -26.12 -20.94
CA TRP A 194 11.77 -26.88 -20.89
C TRP A 194 11.57 -27.79 -19.67
N GLU A 195 12.26 -27.53 -18.56
CA GLU A 195 11.96 -28.18 -17.27
C GLU A 195 10.81 -27.46 -16.56
N ARG A 196 9.57 -27.89 -16.84
CA ARG A 196 8.34 -27.21 -16.37
C ARG A 196 8.27 -27.00 -14.85
N THR A 197 8.74 -27.96 -14.06
CA THR A 197 8.68 -27.89 -12.59
C THR A 197 9.68 -26.90 -12.04
N VAL A 198 10.92 -26.91 -12.54
CA VAL A 198 11.99 -25.99 -12.12
C VAL A 198 11.68 -24.57 -12.58
N ALA A 199 11.21 -24.41 -13.82
CA ALA A 199 10.83 -23.11 -14.37
C ALA A 199 9.65 -22.49 -13.60
N GLN A 200 8.65 -23.30 -13.20
CA GLN A 200 7.51 -22.78 -12.44
C GLN A 200 7.93 -22.24 -11.07
N GLU A 201 8.82 -22.92 -10.36
CA GLU A 201 9.28 -22.48 -9.04
C GLU A 201 10.21 -21.25 -9.12
N LEU A 202 11.09 -21.19 -10.12
CA LEU A 202 12.03 -20.08 -10.27
C LEU A 202 11.38 -18.82 -10.86
N CYS A 203 10.45 -18.97 -11.80
CA CYS A 203 9.88 -17.85 -12.54
C CYS A 203 8.66 -17.22 -11.87
N MET A 204 7.92 -17.93 -11.03
CA MET A 204 6.74 -17.36 -10.40
C MET A 204 7.04 -16.19 -9.43
N PRO A 205 8.06 -16.22 -8.53
CA PRO A 205 8.44 -15.04 -7.74
C PRO A 205 8.65 -13.82 -8.62
N VAL A 206 9.48 -13.99 -9.65
CA VAL A 206 9.81 -12.94 -10.62
C VAL A 206 8.55 -12.46 -11.35
N GLY A 207 7.66 -13.38 -11.71
CA GLY A 207 6.39 -13.06 -12.35
C GLY A 207 5.46 -12.24 -11.46
N ILE A 208 5.38 -12.56 -10.16
CA ILE A 208 4.58 -11.82 -9.18
C ILE A 208 5.16 -10.41 -9.03
N ASP A 209 6.48 -10.28 -8.85
CA ASP A 209 7.13 -8.98 -8.69
C ASP A 209 6.96 -8.10 -9.97
N ILE A 210 7.13 -8.68 -11.16
CA ILE A 210 6.89 -7.97 -12.44
C ILE A 210 5.42 -7.55 -12.56
N ALA A 211 4.47 -8.43 -12.23
CA ALA A 211 3.04 -8.12 -12.30
C ALA A 211 2.67 -6.98 -11.33
N LEU A 212 3.19 -7.01 -10.10
CA LEU A 212 3.00 -5.95 -9.12
C LEU A 212 3.62 -4.64 -9.60
N LEU A 213 4.82 -4.67 -10.18
CA LEU A 213 5.50 -3.48 -10.68
C LEU A 213 4.74 -2.86 -11.87
N LEU A 214 4.25 -3.68 -12.80
CA LEU A 214 3.41 -3.23 -13.92
C LEU A 214 2.10 -2.63 -13.41
N LEU A 215 1.44 -3.28 -12.45
CA LEU A 215 0.21 -2.79 -11.85
C LEU A 215 0.42 -1.42 -11.18
N ASN A 216 1.45 -1.27 -10.35
CA ASN A 216 1.74 0.00 -9.67
C ASN A 216 2.17 1.10 -10.64
N THR A 217 2.93 0.76 -11.68
CA THR A 217 3.30 1.72 -12.73
C THR A 217 2.08 2.19 -13.50
N TRP A 218 1.18 1.27 -13.84
CA TRP A 218 -0.08 1.59 -14.49
C TRP A 218 -0.98 2.47 -13.61
N LEU A 219 -1.11 2.16 -12.32
CA LEU A 219 -1.83 3.00 -11.36
C LEU A 219 -1.22 4.40 -11.25
N LEU A 220 0.11 4.51 -11.23
CA LEU A 220 0.82 5.79 -11.21
C LEU A 220 0.55 6.60 -12.48
N LEU A 221 0.49 5.99 -13.67
CA LEU A 221 0.15 6.70 -14.92
C LEU A 221 -1.32 7.16 -14.93
N HIS A 222 -2.20 6.45 -14.23
CA HIS A 222 -3.62 6.77 -14.12
C HIS A 222 -4.01 7.51 -12.83
N TYR A 223 -3.05 8.03 -12.06
CA TYR A 223 -3.28 8.71 -10.76
C TYR A 223 -4.26 9.90 -10.79
N HIS A 224 -4.46 10.49 -11.98
CA HIS A 224 -5.43 11.56 -12.20
C HIS A 224 -6.88 11.08 -12.03
N ARG A 225 -7.13 9.77 -12.20
CA ARG A 225 -8.45 9.16 -11.99
C ARG A 225 -8.66 8.83 -10.52
N ARG A 226 -9.86 9.10 -10.00
CA ARG A 226 -10.21 8.83 -8.59
C ARG A 226 -10.06 7.35 -8.22
N TRP A 227 -10.52 6.42 -9.07
CA TRP A 227 -10.37 4.98 -8.82
C TRP A 227 -8.91 4.55 -8.65
N ALA A 228 -7.98 5.12 -9.41
CA ALA A 228 -6.57 4.79 -9.32
C ALA A 228 -5.98 5.23 -7.98
N ARG A 229 -6.43 6.38 -7.44
CA ARG A 229 -6.03 6.86 -6.10
C ARG A 229 -6.50 5.91 -5.00
N TYR A 230 -7.74 5.45 -5.07
CA TYR A 230 -8.25 4.45 -4.12
C TYR A 230 -7.50 3.12 -4.23
N LEU A 231 -7.22 2.65 -5.44
CA LEU A 231 -6.44 1.42 -5.64
C LEU A 231 -5.00 1.56 -5.15
N MET A 232 -4.33 2.70 -5.37
CA MET A 232 -2.99 2.94 -4.82
C MET A 232 -3.01 2.90 -3.28
N ALA A 233 -4.01 3.52 -2.65
CA ALA A 233 -4.16 3.48 -1.20
C ALA A 233 -4.40 2.04 -0.70
N LEU A 234 -5.24 1.27 -1.40
CA LEU A 234 -5.47 -0.14 -1.09
C LEU A 234 -4.21 -1.00 -1.26
N MET A 235 -3.44 -0.79 -2.34
CA MET A 235 -2.15 -1.44 -2.53
C MET A 235 -1.20 -1.14 -1.36
N ALA A 236 -1.12 0.13 -0.92
CA ALA A 236 -0.31 0.50 0.22
C ALA A 236 -0.73 -0.23 1.50
N VAL A 237 -2.02 -0.33 1.78
CA VAL A 237 -2.52 -1.12 2.92
C VAL A 237 -2.09 -2.58 2.78
N MET A 238 -2.20 -3.18 1.59
CA MET A 238 -1.74 -4.56 1.36
C MET A 238 -0.25 -4.74 1.57
N PHE A 239 0.59 -3.76 1.21
CA PHE A 239 2.02 -3.78 1.52
C PHE A 239 2.30 -3.64 3.02
N VAL A 240 1.56 -2.78 3.72
CA VAL A 240 1.71 -2.60 5.18
C VAL A 240 1.34 -3.86 5.97
N VAL A 241 0.34 -4.61 5.51
CA VAL A 241 -0.04 -5.89 6.15
C VAL A 241 0.76 -7.09 5.61
N ASP A 242 1.82 -6.85 4.85
CA ASP A 242 2.69 -7.87 4.26
C ASP A 242 1.92 -8.94 3.47
N VAL A 243 0.80 -8.59 2.83
CA VAL A 243 0.03 -9.51 1.97
C VAL A 243 0.88 -10.10 0.85
N PRO A 244 1.80 -9.37 0.19
CA PRO A 244 2.69 -9.98 -0.80
C PRO A 244 3.56 -11.11 -0.22
N ALA A 245 4.06 -10.95 1.02
CA ALA A 245 4.83 -11.98 1.70
C ALA A 245 3.93 -13.16 2.07
N GLN A 246 2.74 -12.91 2.62
CA GLN A 246 1.78 -13.98 2.94
C GLN A 246 1.31 -14.75 1.72
N LEU A 247 1.09 -14.06 0.59
CA LEU A 247 0.77 -14.67 -0.69
C LEU A 247 1.94 -15.53 -1.17
N TYR A 248 3.16 -15.03 -1.00
CA TYR A 248 4.37 -15.78 -1.32
C TYR A 248 4.50 -17.05 -0.47
N ASP A 249 4.33 -16.94 0.85
CA ASP A 249 4.39 -18.07 1.78
C ASP A 249 3.27 -19.09 1.55
N ALA A 250 2.06 -18.62 1.20
CA ALA A 250 0.95 -19.49 0.83
C ALA A 250 1.23 -20.25 -0.48
N THR A 251 1.99 -19.64 -1.38
CA THR A 251 2.32 -20.22 -2.68
C THR A 251 3.59 -21.09 -2.63
N PHE A 252 4.52 -20.75 -1.75
CA PHE A 252 5.79 -21.45 -1.48
C PHE A 252 5.94 -21.74 0.01
N PRO A 253 5.18 -22.71 0.53
CA PRO A 253 5.22 -23.02 1.95
C PRO A 253 6.63 -23.41 2.39
N ALA A 254 7.03 -22.92 3.57
CA ALA A 254 8.34 -23.17 4.13
C ALA A 254 8.63 -24.68 4.24
N PRO A 255 9.91 -25.10 4.12
CA PRO A 255 10.28 -26.47 4.41
C PRO A 255 10.02 -26.77 5.88
N GLU A 256 9.52 -27.97 6.17
CA GLU A 256 9.34 -28.44 7.54
C GLU A 256 9.83 -29.89 7.64
N ILE A 257 10.68 -30.18 8.61
CA ILE A 257 11.09 -31.56 8.93
C ILE A 257 10.23 -32.04 10.10
N HIS A 258 9.44 -33.09 9.89
CA HIS A 258 8.55 -33.66 10.91
C HIS A 258 9.17 -34.86 11.61
N LYS A 259 9.85 -35.71 10.85
CA LYS A 259 10.42 -36.95 11.35
C LYS A 259 11.71 -37.26 10.61
N ILE A 260 12.56 -38.01 11.28
CA ILE A 260 13.82 -38.45 10.73
C ILE A 260 14.06 -39.92 11.11
N ASP A 261 14.64 -40.70 10.22
CA ASP A 261 14.89 -42.14 10.40
C ASP A 261 16.26 -42.53 9.79
N PRO A 262 17.16 -43.22 10.50
CA PRO A 262 17.05 -43.73 11.87
C PRO A 262 17.44 -42.71 12.94
N THR A 263 16.69 -42.61 14.03
CA THR A 263 16.90 -41.62 15.12
C THR A 263 18.22 -41.74 15.90
N PHE A 264 19.07 -42.70 15.55
CA PHE A 264 20.39 -42.92 16.15
C PHE A 264 21.38 -43.36 15.07
N ALA A 265 22.65 -43.05 15.30
CA ALA A 265 23.76 -43.45 14.45
C ALA A 265 24.94 -43.91 15.31
N LEU A 266 25.83 -44.70 14.73
CA LEU A 266 27.13 -45.02 15.32
C LEU A 266 28.15 -43.95 14.94
N LEU A 267 29.13 -43.73 15.83
CA LEU A 267 30.22 -42.80 15.58
C LEU A 267 31.07 -43.27 14.40
N ASP A 268 31.42 -42.34 13.52
CA ASP A 268 32.26 -42.56 12.33
C ASP A 268 31.69 -43.57 11.30
N GLU A 269 30.39 -43.86 11.35
CA GLU A 269 29.70 -44.65 10.33
C GLU A 269 28.98 -43.73 9.34
N GLU A 270 29.09 -44.03 8.04
CA GLU A 270 28.29 -43.37 7.01
C GLU A 270 26.87 -43.92 7.05
N LEU A 271 25.92 -43.02 7.26
CA LEU A 271 24.51 -43.34 7.42
C LEU A 271 23.69 -42.58 6.38
N LEU A 272 22.72 -43.28 5.78
CA LEU A 272 21.65 -42.65 5.01
C LEU A 272 20.51 -42.32 5.96
N VAL A 273 20.33 -41.03 6.20
CA VAL A 273 19.26 -40.50 7.04
C VAL A 273 18.09 -40.09 6.16
N ALA A 274 16.95 -40.76 6.31
CA ALA A 274 15.70 -40.36 5.70
C ALA A 274 15.08 -39.19 6.47
N LEU A 275 14.79 -38.10 5.77
CA LEU A 275 14.07 -36.95 6.31
C LEU A 275 12.64 -36.96 5.79
N ASP A 276 11.69 -37.09 6.71
CA ASP A 276 10.27 -37.00 6.44
C ASP A 276 9.78 -35.60 6.83
N GLY A 277 9.19 -34.91 5.85
CA GLY A 277 8.89 -33.49 5.96
C GLY A 277 8.04 -32.98 4.81
N LYS A 278 7.70 -31.70 4.87
CA LYS A 278 6.95 -31.00 3.82
C LYS A 278 7.86 -30.01 3.11
N ASN A 279 7.64 -29.85 1.80
CA ASN A 279 8.32 -28.88 0.95
C ASN A 279 9.86 -29.00 0.94
N LEU A 280 10.39 -30.19 1.24
CA LEU A 280 11.81 -30.50 1.10
C LEU A 280 12.12 -30.73 -0.38
N LYS A 281 12.97 -29.88 -0.96
CA LYS A 281 13.33 -29.94 -2.37
C LYS A 281 14.63 -30.72 -2.60
N PRO A 282 14.71 -31.56 -3.65
CA PRO A 282 15.95 -32.24 -4.01
C PRO A 282 17.04 -31.23 -4.37
N GLY A 283 18.29 -31.53 -4.01
CA GLY A 283 19.43 -30.62 -4.16
C GLY A 283 19.55 -29.57 -3.05
N GLY A 284 18.63 -29.55 -2.08
CA GLY A 284 18.79 -28.79 -0.84
C GLY A 284 19.97 -29.30 -0.01
N SER A 285 20.42 -28.50 0.95
CA SER A 285 21.52 -28.85 1.86
C SER A 285 20.99 -29.01 3.27
N VAL A 286 21.36 -30.10 3.93
CA VAL A 286 21.04 -30.35 5.33
C VAL A 286 22.31 -30.23 6.14
N GLY A 287 22.28 -29.36 7.14
CA GLY A 287 23.33 -29.22 8.15
C GLY A 287 22.82 -29.69 9.50
N TRP A 288 23.75 -29.97 10.41
CA TRP A 288 23.44 -30.50 11.73
C TRP A 288 24.04 -29.60 12.79
N VAL A 289 23.25 -29.20 13.78
CA VAL A 289 23.71 -28.37 14.89
C VAL A 289 23.82 -29.23 16.15
N ALA A 290 24.98 -29.16 16.80
CA ALA A 290 25.24 -29.82 18.07
C ALA A 290 24.40 -29.17 19.19
N TYR A 291 23.55 -29.98 19.82
CA TYR A 291 22.65 -29.53 20.88
C TYR A 291 23.45 -29.16 22.13
N TRP A 292 24.25 -30.09 22.65
CA TRP A 292 25.02 -29.86 23.87
C TRP A 292 26.15 -28.86 23.64
N GLY A 293 26.76 -28.87 22.45
CA GLY A 293 27.84 -27.94 22.09
C GLY A 293 27.43 -26.49 21.91
N CYS A 294 26.25 -26.20 21.34
CA CYS A 294 25.88 -24.83 20.98
C CYS A 294 24.42 -24.46 21.32
N ALA A 295 23.44 -25.28 20.93
CA ALA A 295 22.03 -24.94 21.06
C ALA A 295 21.55 -24.75 22.52
N THR A 296 22.30 -25.24 23.49
CA THR A 296 22.05 -25.00 24.93
C THR A 296 22.39 -23.57 25.39
N THR A 297 23.29 -22.88 24.68
CA THR A 297 23.83 -21.57 25.10
C THR A 297 23.45 -20.42 24.17
N SER A 298 23.12 -20.69 22.91
CA SER A 298 22.72 -19.69 21.91
C SER A 298 21.54 -20.18 21.07
N SER A 299 20.94 -19.29 20.27
CA SER A 299 19.92 -19.68 19.29
C SER A 299 20.49 -20.66 18.26
N VAL A 300 19.68 -21.64 17.85
CA VAL A 300 20.09 -22.69 16.91
C VAL A 300 20.53 -22.10 15.55
N ASP A 301 19.90 -21.00 15.14
CA ASP A 301 20.22 -20.30 13.90
C ASP A 301 21.59 -19.61 13.94
N ALA A 302 22.11 -19.24 15.12
CA ALA A 302 23.43 -18.65 15.28
C ALA A 302 24.55 -19.70 15.33
N CYS A 303 24.22 -20.96 15.59
CA CYS A 303 25.19 -22.03 15.73
C CYS A 303 25.85 -22.41 14.39
N GLU A 304 27.09 -22.88 14.45
CA GLU A 304 27.79 -23.43 13.28
C GLU A 304 27.11 -24.73 12.83
N LYS A 305 26.85 -24.84 11.52
CA LYS A 305 26.20 -26.00 10.91
C LYS A 305 27.28 -26.99 10.52
N GLN A 306 27.29 -28.14 11.19
CA GLN A 306 28.26 -29.21 10.97
C GLN A 306 27.67 -30.27 10.02
N PHE A 307 28.54 -31.11 9.46
CA PHE A 307 28.17 -32.28 8.65
C PHE A 307 27.20 -31.95 7.49
N VAL A 308 27.45 -30.84 6.78
CA VAL A 308 26.60 -30.38 5.67
C VAL A 308 26.64 -31.41 4.53
N SER A 309 25.45 -31.77 4.06
CA SER A 309 25.23 -32.85 3.10
C SER A 309 24.05 -32.52 2.18
N THR A 310 24.03 -33.08 0.98
CA THR A 310 22.97 -32.84 -0.01
C THR A 310 21.76 -33.73 0.25
N PHE A 311 20.58 -33.16 0.13
CA PHE A 311 19.30 -33.87 0.23
C PHE A 311 18.88 -34.39 -1.13
N GLU A 312 18.83 -35.71 -1.27
CA GLU A 312 18.48 -36.39 -2.52
C GLU A 312 17.46 -37.51 -2.24
N ALA A 313 16.36 -37.50 -2.99
CA ALA A 313 15.33 -38.54 -2.96
C ALA A 313 14.80 -38.89 -1.54
N GLY A 314 14.67 -37.90 -0.66
CA GLY A 314 14.18 -38.10 0.71
C GLY A 314 15.28 -38.46 1.72
N ASN A 315 16.52 -38.61 1.27
CA ASN A 315 17.63 -39.07 2.10
C ASN A 315 18.81 -38.09 2.10
N VAL A 316 19.64 -38.21 3.13
CA VAL A 316 20.86 -37.45 3.32
C VAL A 316 21.96 -38.40 3.79
N ALA A 317 23.09 -38.42 3.08
CA ALA A 317 24.27 -39.18 3.51
C ALA A 317 25.09 -38.34 4.49
N VAL A 318 25.30 -38.85 5.70
CA VAL A 318 26.03 -38.13 6.77
C VAL A 318 26.91 -39.08 7.58
N THR A 319 28.06 -38.58 8.03
CA THR A 319 28.98 -39.28 8.93
C THR A 319 29.26 -38.39 10.15
N PHE A 320 28.80 -38.81 11.33
CA PHE A 320 28.99 -38.06 12.56
C PHE A 320 30.33 -38.42 13.20
N LYS A 321 31.22 -37.42 13.33
CA LYS A 321 32.56 -37.58 13.92
C LYS A 321 32.62 -37.28 15.43
N SER A 322 31.51 -36.85 16.02
CA SER A 322 31.43 -36.50 17.44
C SER A 322 30.14 -37.00 18.06
N LEU A 323 30.21 -37.36 19.35
CA LEU A 323 29.08 -37.83 20.13
C LEU A 323 28.32 -36.63 20.70
N ASP A 324 27.22 -36.28 20.06
CA ASP A 324 26.30 -35.23 20.50
C ASP A 324 24.87 -35.59 20.07
N HIS A 325 23.92 -34.79 20.53
CA HIS A 325 22.57 -34.73 19.99
C HIS A 325 22.54 -33.69 18.88
N PHE A 326 22.07 -34.05 17.70
CA PHE A 326 22.08 -33.15 16.55
C PHE A 326 20.68 -32.72 16.16
N ILE A 327 20.51 -31.42 15.91
CA ILE A 327 19.29 -30.82 15.36
C ILE A 327 19.50 -30.61 13.86
N PRO A 328 18.63 -31.15 12.98
CA PRO A 328 18.73 -30.89 11.55
C PRO A 328 18.35 -29.45 11.24
N CYS A 329 19.11 -28.87 10.32
CA CYS A 329 18.81 -27.57 9.73
C CYS A 329 18.75 -27.76 8.21
N TYR A 330 17.68 -27.32 7.58
CA TYR A 330 17.52 -27.43 6.14
C TYR A 330 17.76 -26.09 5.46
N ARG A 331 18.38 -26.13 4.30
CA ARG A 331 18.59 -25.01 3.39
C ARG A 331 18.10 -25.43 2.01
N ASP A 332 17.26 -24.59 1.42
CA ASP A 332 16.79 -24.77 0.05
C ASP A 332 17.99 -24.88 -0.93
N PRO A 333 17.81 -25.56 -2.08
CA PRO A 333 18.84 -25.59 -3.12
C PRO A 333 19.27 -24.17 -3.50
N PRO A 334 20.52 -23.97 -3.95
CA PRO A 334 21.06 -22.64 -4.19
C PRO A 334 20.17 -21.84 -5.17
N ASN A 335 19.44 -20.86 -4.64
CA ASN A 335 18.63 -19.95 -5.43
C ASN A 335 19.25 -18.54 -5.32
N PRO A 336 19.57 -17.87 -6.44
CA PRO A 336 20.09 -16.49 -6.41
C PRO A 336 19.08 -15.47 -5.87
N LEU A 337 17.80 -15.81 -5.79
CA LEU A 337 16.70 -14.93 -5.39
C LEU A 337 16.28 -15.02 -3.92
N LYS A 338 16.79 -16.00 -3.18
CA LYS A 338 16.37 -16.24 -1.79
C LYS A 338 17.59 -16.21 -0.89
N ALA A 339 17.46 -15.51 0.24
CA ALA A 339 18.46 -15.59 1.30
C ALA A 339 18.70 -17.06 1.65
N GLN A 340 19.94 -17.50 1.51
CA GLN A 340 20.29 -18.91 1.64
C GLN A 340 20.61 -19.28 3.08
N ASP A 341 19.66 -19.00 3.96
CA ASP A 341 19.80 -19.23 5.39
C ASP A 341 19.29 -20.63 5.75
N TYR A 342 19.96 -21.25 6.72
CA TYR A 342 19.52 -22.52 7.28
C TYR A 342 18.36 -22.27 8.24
N GLN A 343 17.29 -23.02 8.07
CA GLN A 343 16.18 -23.06 9.02
C GLN A 343 16.35 -24.31 9.90
N ALA A 344 16.47 -24.10 11.21
CA ALA A 344 16.60 -25.18 12.17
C ALA A 344 15.23 -25.70 12.62
N PHE A 345 15.05 -27.02 12.62
CA PHE A 345 13.79 -27.63 13.02
C PHE A 345 13.99 -28.43 14.31
N PRO A 346 13.55 -27.89 15.48
CA PRO A 346 13.55 -28.66 16.71
C PRO A 346 12.50 -29.76 16.57
N VAL A 347 12.95 -30.94 16.15
CA VAL A 347 12.10 -32.13 16.16
C VAL A 347 11.79 -32.41 17.63
N GLY A 348 10.51 -32.61 17.96
CA GLY A 348 10.00 -32.62 19.35
C GLY A 348 10.85 -33.48 20.30
N HIS A 349 10.78 -33.21 21.61
CA HIS A 349 11.64 -33.79 22.66
C HIS A 349 11.90 -35.32 22.60
N ASP A 350 11.05 -36.09 21.92
CA ASP A 350 11.18 -37.54 21.69
C ASP A 350 11.95 -37.95 20.40
N GLN A 351 12.37 -37.01 19.56
CA GLN A 351 13.00 -37.25 18.25
C GLN A 351 14.35 -36.52 18.06
N VAL A 352 15.01 -36.18 19.15
CA VAL A 352 16.39 -35.70 19.10
C VAL A 352 17.32 -36.87 18.74
N TYR A 353 18.18 -36.71 17.73
CA TYR A 353 19.15 -37.74 17.34
C TYR A 353 20.04 -38.10 18.53
N ARG A 354 20.08 -39.38 18.92
CA ARG A 354 20.95 -39.84 19.99
C ARG A 354 22.05 -40.71 19.44
N LEU A 355 23.29 -40.25 19.54
CA LEU A 355 24.45 -41.08 19.25
C LEU A 355 24.78 -41.93 20.50
N TYR A 356 24.80 -43.26 20.36
CA TYR A 356 25.24 -44.17 21.43
C TYR A 356 26.63 -44.71 21.13
N LEU A 357 27.51 -44.69 22.13
CA LEU A 357 28.70 -45.54 22.16
C LEU A 357 28.24 -46.99 22.35
N LEU A 358 28.02 -47.72 21.26
CA LEU A 358 28.22 -49.17 21.31
C LEU A 358 29.72 -49.39 21.49
N LEU A 359 30.16 -49.37 22.75
CA LEU A 359 31.44 -49.93 23.14
C LEU A 359 31.55 -51.28 22.44
N LYS A 360 32.44 -51.36 21.47
CA LYS A 360 32.86 -52.60 20.81
C LYS A 360 33.56 -53.44 21.89
N SER A 361 32.76 -54.02 22.79
CA SER A 361 33.15 -55.02 23.79
C SER A 361 33.39 -56.34 23.07
N LYS A 362 34.37 -56.32 22.16
CA LYS A 362 34.80 -57.45 21.37
C LYS A 362 36.28 -57.32 21.02
N GLU A 363 37.11 -56.89 21.99
CA GLU A 363 38.57 -57.03 21.90
C GLU A 363 39.31 -56.86 23.26
N MET A 364 38.70 -57.29 24.37
CA MET A 364 39.42 -57.51 25.64
C MET A 364 39.07 -58.86 26.28
N ASN A 365 39.06 -59.91 25.46
CA ASN A 365 39.26 -61.27 25.95
C ASN A 365 40.36 -61.87 25.07
N TYR A 366 41.47 -62.27 25.71
CA TYR A 366 42.77 -62.69 25.16
C TYR A 366 43.85 -61.61 24.96
N ARG A 367 44.50 -61.18 26.05
CA ARG A 367 45.82 -61.71 26.46
C ARG A 367 46.19 -61.25 27.86
#